data_AF-A0A2R8MFJ1-F1
#
_entry.id   AF-A0A2R8MFJ1-F1
#
_cell.length_a   1.000
_cell.length_b   1.000
_cell.length_c   1.000
_cell.angle_alpha   90.00
_cell.angle_beta   90.00
_cell.angle_gamma   90.00
#
_symmetry.space_group_name_H-M   'P 1'
#
loop_
_entity.id
_entity.type
_entity.pdbx_description
1 polymer ?
#
loop_
_entity_poly.entity_id
_entity_poly.type
_entity_poly.pdbx_seq_one_letter_code
_entity_poly.pdbx_strand_id
1 'polypeptide(L)'
;MAQTDEQRCIPLELPEMLKKFARAVILAQPEDLLQFGVDYFGALCRGESPPVREQSEQVGNWTQLTPELLKILHCQVAGRLIVRADELAQTWKALNLPTHLFKSVMNMGRFTEEIEWLKFLALTSSALGVTITDTLTLLCEVLCDHDGGPPRIPFSTFRFLYTYIAKMLGEISASHVSRMLNYIEQDVIGPDGIIRVNDFTQNPRVQLE
;
A
#
# COMPACT_ATOMS: atom_id res chain seq x y z
N MET A 1 -41.79 29.54 -5.99
CA MET A 1 -41.58 29.10 -7.39
C MET A 1 -40.16 28.58 -7.47
N ALA A 2 -40.00 27.29 -7.70
CA ALA A 2 -38.70 26.63 -7.79
C ALA A 2 -38.01 27.06 -9.10
N GLN A 3 -36.80 27.61 -8.99
CA GLN A 3 -35.92 27.79 -10.14
C GLN A 3 -35.33 26.43 -10.49
N THR A 4 -35.52 26.05 -11.75
CA THR A 4 -34.98 24.86 -12.41
C THR A 4 -33.46 24.87 -12.37
N ASP A 5 -32.89 23.90 -11.65
CA ASP A 5 -31.46 23.55 -11.68
C ASP A 5 -31.18 22.93 -13.05
N GLU A 6 -30.67 23.73 -13.99
CA GLU A 6 -30.16 23.20 -15.25
C GLU A 6 -29.00 22.25 -14.94
N GLN A 7 -29.21 20.98 -15.29
CA GLN A 7 -28.29 19.87 -15.12
C GLN A 7 -26.86 20.26 -15.54
N ARG A 8 -26.00 20.55 -14.56
CA ARG A 8 -24.55 20.45 -14.75
C ARG A 8 -24.22 18.98 -14.89
N CYS A 9 -24.38 18.43 -16.09
CA CYS A 9 -23.91 17.10 -16.43
C CYS A 9 -22.38 17.09 -16.33
N ILE A 10 -21.85 16.71 -15.17
CA ILE A 10 -20.43 16.44 -15.00
C ILE A 10 -20.10 15.25 -15.91
N PRO A 11 -19.18 15.39 -16.88
CA PRO A 11 -18.75 14.25 -17.69
C PRO A 11 -18.23 13.14 -16.77
N LEU A 12 -18.66 11.90 -17.00
CA LEU A 12 -18.29 10.75 -16.15
C LEU A 12 -16.76 10.54 -16.09
N GLU A 13 -16.06 10.98 -17.12
CA GLU A 13 -14.62 10.84 -17.28
C GLU A 13 -13.82 11.93 -16.55
N LEU A 14 -14.46 13.05 -16.21
CA LEU A 14 -13.80 14.21 -15.59
C LEU A 14 -13.26 13.91 -14.18
N PRO A 15 -14.02 13.29 -13.25
CA PRO A 15 -13.50 12.91 -11.94
C PRO A 15 -12.26 12.02 -12.04
N GLU A 16 -12.30 11.05 -12.96
CA GLU A 16 -11.22 10.08 -13.12
C GLU A 16 -9.97 10.71 -13.75
N MET A 17 -10.15 11.67 -14.67
CA MET A 17 -9.07 12.45 -15.25
C MET A 17 -8.40 13.35 -14.19
N LEU A 18 -9.19 14.03 -13.35
CA LEU A 18 -8.66 14.85 -12.26
C LEU A 18 -7.96 14.00 -11.20
N LYS A 19 -8.46 12.80 -10.91
CA LYS A 19 -7.81 11.84 -10.00
C LYS A 19 -6.45 11.40 -10.53
N LYS A 20 -6.36 11.08 -11.83
CA LYS A 20 -5.08 10.73 -12.49
C LYS A 20 -4.09 11.89 -12.48
N PHE A 21 -4.56 13.11 -12.72
CA PHE A 21 -3.73 14.32 -12.64
C PHE A 21 -3.23 14.56 -11.20
N ALA A 22 -4.11 14.52 -10.20
CA ALA A 22 -3.75 14.71 -8.80
C ALA A 22 -2.71 13.68 -8.35
N ARG A 23 -2.86 12.40 -8.75
CA ARG A 23 -1.85 11.37 -8.50
C ARG A 23 -0.52 11.70 -9.18
N ALA A 24 -0.54 12.14 -10.43
CA ALA A 24 0.68 12.52 -11.15
C ALA A 24 1.41 13.69 -10.47
N VAL A 25 0.69 14.68 -9.95
CA VAL A 25 1.24 15.79 -9.18
C VAL A 25 1.85 15.32 -7.86
N ILE A 26 1.14 14.49 -7.09
CA ILE A 26 1.62 13.94 -5.81
C ILE A 26 2.90 13.13 -6.02
N LEU A 27 2.98 12.36 -7.11
CA LEU A 27 4.14 11.55 -7.45
C LEU A 27 5.31 12.39 -7.99
N ALA A 28 5.04 13.35 -8.87
CA ALA A 28 6.08 14.15 -9.51
C ALA A 28 6.65 15.23 -8.59
N GLN A 29 5.88 15.68 -7.59
CA GLN A 29 6.20 16.82 -6.71
C GLN A 29 6.82 17.98 -7.52
N PRO A 30 6.08 18.53 -8.52
CA PRO A 30 6.63 19.55 -9.40
C PRO A 30 6.84 20.85 -8.64
N GLU A 31 7.93 21.55 -8.95
CA GLU A 31 8.21 22.87 -8.38
C GLU A 31 7.23 23.93 -8.91
N ASP A 32 6.76 23.76 -10.16
CA ASP A 32 5.69 24.56 -10.77
C ASP A 32 4.51 23.67 -11.19
N LEU A 33 3.41 23.80 -10.45
CA LEU A 33 2.18 23.02 -10.69
C LEU A 33 1.45 23.43 -11.97
N LEU A 34 1.51 24.71 -12.35
CA LEU A 34 0.79 25.22 -13.52
C LEU A 34 1.46 24.74 -14.80
N GLN A 35 2.79 24.86 -14.86
CA GLN A 35 3.56 24.36 -16.00
C GLN A 35 3.42 22.84 -16.14
N PHE A 36 3.49 22.10 -15.03
CA PHE A 36 3.23 20.66 -15.01
C PHE A 36 1.84 20.30 -15.55
N GLY A 37 0.82 21.07 -15.22
CA GLY A 37 -0.54 20.88 -15.74
C GLY A 37 -0.63 21.05 -17.26
N VAL A 38 -0.02 22.11 -17.81
CA VAL A 38 0.02 22.38 -19.25
C VAL A 38 0.67 21.21 -19.99
N ASP A 39 1.80 20.73 -19.46
CA ASP A 39 2.56 19.65 -20.10
C ASP A 39 1.84 18.30 -19.97
N TYR A 40 1.21 18.01 -18.82
CA TYR A 40 0.43 16.81 -18.55
C TYR A 40 -0.78 16.67 -19.47
N PHE A 41 -1.63 17.69 -19.54
CA PHE A 41 -2.82 17.66 -20.40
C PHE A 41 -2.46 17.78 -21.88
N GLY A 42 -1.39 18.52 -22.22
CA GLY A 42 -0.86 18.60 -23.57
C GLY A 42 -0.43 17.24 -24.12
N ALA A 43 0.26 16.44 -23.32
CA ALA A 43 0.68 15.08 -23.68
C ALA A 43 -0.51 14.13 -23.83
N LEU A 44 -1.48 14.18 -22.90
CA LEU A 44 -2.72 13.40 -22.99
C LEU A 44 -3.49 13.67 -24.29
N CYS A 45 -3.56 14.94 -24.72
CA CYS A 45 -4.22 15.30 -25.99
C CYS A 45 -3.48 14.78 -27.23
N ARG A 46 -2.17 14.56 -27.15
CA ARG A 46 -1.35 13.98 -28.23
C ARG A 46 -1.31 12.45 -28.20
N GLY A 47 -1.94 11.81 -27.21
CA GLY A 47 -1.84 10.36 -26.98
C GLY A 47 -0.46 9.93 -26.46
N GLU A 48 0.34 10.89 -25.98
CA GLU A 48 1.65 10.67 -25.41
C GLU A 48 1.53 10.41 -23.90
N SER A 49 2.48 9.66 -23.34
CA SER A 49 2.60 9.56 -21.89
C SER A 49 2.93 10.94 -21.32
N PRO A 50 2.21 11.44 -20.30
CA PRO A 50 2.48 12.74 -19.71
C PRO A 50 3.90 12.85 -19.18
N PRO A 51 4.44 14.08 -19.02
CA PRO A 51 5.80 14.32 -18.54
C PRO A 51 5.85 13.96 -17.06
N VAL A 52 5.98 12.68 -16.80
CA VAL A 52 6.51 12.16 -15.55
C VAL A 52 7.98 12.51 -15.63
N ARG A 53 8.35 13.59 -14.94
CA ARG A 53 9.71 14.04 -14.63
C ARG A 53 10.77 13.08 -15.20
N GLU A 54 11.52 13.53 -16.21
CA GLU A 54 12.82 12.94 -16.56
C GLU A 54 13.78 13.14 -15.37
N GLN A 55 13.54 12.40 -14.31
CA GLN A 55 14.56 11.92 -13.40
C GLN A 55 15.11 10.66 -14.06
N SER A 56 16.02 10.86 -15.01
CA SER A 56 16.79 9.79 -15.65
C SER A 56 17.67 8.99 -14.65
N GLU A 57 17.68 9.33 -13.35
CA GLU A 57 18.44 8.57 -12.33
C GLU A 57 17.74 8.41 -10.95
N GLN A 58 16.52 8.91 -10.74
CA GLN A 58 15.88 8.96 -9.41
C GLN A 58 14.54 8.23 -9.27
N VAL A 59 14.08 7.54 -10.32
CA VAL A 59 13.18 6.39 -10.18
C VAL A 59 14.05 5.15 -9.96
N GLY A 60 14.62 5.04 -8.77
CA GLY A 60 15.29 3.81 -8.36
C GLY A 60 14.26 2.71 -8.14
N ASN A 61 13.82 2.06 -9.21
CA ASN A 61 13.21 0.75 -9.24
C ASN A 61 12.40 0.31 -8.00
N TRP A 62 11.15 0.77 -7.89
CA TRP A 62 10.14 -0.03 -7.18
C TRP A 62 10.01 -1.44 -7.78
N THR A 63 10.33 -1.59 -9.07
CA THR A 63 10.52 -2.85 -9.80
C THR A 63 11.56 -3.79 -9.19
N GLN A 64 12.52 -3.29 -8.39
CA GLN A 64 13.49 -4.14 -7.70
C GLN A 64 12.93 -4.72 -6.41
N LEU A 65 11.95 -4.08 -5.76
CA LEU A 65 11.32 -4.65 -4.59
C LEU A 65 10.26 -5.65 -5.06
N THR A 66 10.47 -6.93 -4.75
CA THR A 66 9.56 -8.02 -5.12
C THR A 66 9.01 -8.69 -3.86
N PRO A 67 7.85 -9.38 -3.94
CA PRO A 67 7.34 -10.21 -2.85
C PRO A 67 8.38 -11.19 -2.30
N GLU A 68 9.21 -11.76 -3.18
CA GLU A 68 10.27 -12.70 -2.81
C GLU A 68 11.35 -12.05 -1.93
N LEU A 69 11.76 -10.81 -2.26
CA LEU A 69 12.73 -10.07 -1.44
C LEU A 69 12.13 -9.68 -0.08
N LEU A 70 10.84 -9.38 -0.01
CA LEU A 70 10.15 -9.17 1.27
C LEU A 70 10.11 -10.44 2.11
N LYS A 71 9.91 -11.60 1.49
CA LYS A 71 9.97 -12.91 2.15
C LYS A 71 11.37 -13.21 2.68
N ILE A 72 12.41 -12.94 1.89
CA ILE A 72 13.81 -13.06 2.34
C ILE A 72 14.07 -12.14 3.53
N LEU A 73 13.65 -10.87 3.48
CA LEU A 73 13.77 -9.93 4.59
C LEU A 73 13.05 -10.46 5.85
N HIS A 74 11.84 -10.99 5.71
CA HIS A 74 11.07 -11.56 6.81
C HIS A 74 11.79 -12.74 7.47
N CYS A 75 12.35 -13.66 6.66
CA CYS A 75 13.14 -14.77 7.16
C CYS A 75 14.40 -14.31 7.92
N GLN A 76 15.09 -13.26 7.46
CA GLN A 76 16.29 -12.72 8.14
C GLN A 76 15.98 -12.10 9.51
N VAL A 77 14.76 -11.61 9.71
CA VAL A 77 14.32 -11.09 11.01
C VAL A 77 14.05 -12.21 12.02
N ALA A 78 13.84 -13.45 11.55
CA ALA A 78 13.72 -14.65 12.37
C ALA A 78 12.68 -14.52 13.51
N GLY A 79 11.51 -13.96 13.19
CA GLY A 79 10.39 -13.82 14.13
C GLY A 79 10.54 -12.72 15.18
N ARG A 80 11.59 -11.89 15.12
CA ARG A 80 11.74 -10.74 16.03
C ARG A 80 10.66 -9.69 15.78
N LEU A 81 10.06 -9.20 16.86
CA LEU A 81 9.05 -8.13 16.82
C LEU A 81 9.68 -6.75 16.67
N ILE A 82 10.90 -6.58 17.20
CA ILE A 82 11.67 -5.34 17.16
C ILE A 82 13.02 -5.64 16.52
N VAL A 83 13.40 -4.82 15.54
CA VAL A 83 14.67 -4.92 14.81
C VAL A 83 15.41 -3.60 14.92
N ARG A 84 16.74 -3.65 15.02
CA ARG A 84 17.54 -2.42 15.03
C ARG A 84 17.68 -1.86 13.62
N ALA A 85 17.63 -0.53 13.50
CA ALA A 85 17.69 0.15 12.21
C ALA A 85 19.02 -0.03 11.48
N ASP A 86 20.13 -0.09 12.21
CA ASP A 86 21.46 -0.36 11.66
C ASP A 86 21.55 -1.76 11.04
N GLU A 87 21.07 -2.77 11.76
CA GLU A 87 20.99 -4.15 11.29
C GLU A 87 20.11 -4.26 10.04
N LEU A 88 18.90 -3.70 10.09
CA LEU A 88 17.97 -3.77 8.96
C LEU A 88 18.52 -3.03 7.73
N ALA A 89 19.20 -1.90 7.91
CA ALA A 89 19.84 -1.18 6.81
C ALA A 89 20.96 -1.98 6.15
N GLN A 90 21.73 -2.77 6.92
CA GLN A 90 22.74 -3.66 6.35
C GLN A 90 22.10 -4.78 5.52
N THR A 91 21.07 -5.42 6.05
CA THR A 91 20.32 -6.47 5.31
C THR A 91 19.68 -5.90 4.05
N TRP A 92 19.07 -4.71 4.13
CA TRP A 92 18.50 -4.00 3.00
C TRP A 92 19.53 -3.74 1.90
N LYS A 93 20.72 -3.26 2.28
CA LYS A 93 21.83 -3.01 1.37
C LYS A 93 22.38 -4.30 0.76
N ALA A 94 22.47 -5.38 1.53
CA ALA A 94 22.94 -6.69 1.06
C ALA A 94 22.02 -7.28 -0.02
N LEU A 95 20.73 -6.98 0.03
CA LEU A 95 19.75 -7.36 -0.99
C LEU A 95 19.74 -6.40 -2.20
N ASN A 96 20.66 -5.43 -2.25
CA ASN A 96 20.74 -4.39 -3.27
C ASN A 96 19.43 -3.60 -3.44
N LEU A 97 18.66 -3.45 -2.36
CA LEU A 97 17.41 -2.70 -2.39
C LEU A 97 17.69 -1.19 -2.38
N PRO A 98 16.84 -0.37 -3.02
CA PRO A 98 17.09 1.07 -3.13
C PRO A 98 17.11 1.78 -1.77
N THR A 99 18.17 2.56 -1.50
CA THR A 99 18.33 3.26 -0.20
C THR A 99 17.29 4.35 0.04
N HIS A 100 16.82 5.02 -1.02
CA HIS A 100 15.79 6.05 -0.88
C HIS A 100 14.45 5.44 -0.42
N LEU A 101 14.14 4.23 -0.89
CA LEU A 101 12.96 3.49 -0.43
C LEU A 101 13.05 3.21 1.06
N PHE A 102 14.17 2.68 1.53
CA PHE A 102 14.40 2.47 2.96
C PHE A 102 14.16 3.75 3.77
N LYS A 103 14.75 4.88 3.33
CA LYS A 103 14.56 6.18 3.99
C LYS A 103 13.10 6.64 3.98
N SER A 104 12.38 6.46 2.87
CA SER A 104 10.96 6.80 2.77
C SER A 104 10.11 6.00 3.75
N VAL A 105 10.34 4.69 3.86
CA VAL A 105 9.64 3.82 4.83
C VAL A 105 9.98 4.22 6.26
N MET A 106 11.26 4.46 6.56
CA MET A 106 11.71 4.94 7.88
C MET A 106 11.01 6.23 8.29
N ASN A 107 10.94 7.21 7.37
CA ASN A 107 10.29 8.49 7.63
C ASN A 107 8.78 8.35 7.78
N MET A 108 8.13 7.57 6.92
CA MET A 108 6.68 7.34 6.96
C MET A 108 6.26 6.65 8.26
N GLY A 109 7.01 5.64 8.69
CA GLY A 109 6.78 4.94 9.96
C GLY A 109 7.25 5.71 11.19
N ARG A 110 7.96 6.82 11.01
CA ARG A 110 8.65 7.58 12.08
C ARG A 110 9.54 6.67 12.93
N PHE A 111 10.18 5.71 12.28
CA PHE A 111 11.08 4.77 12.95
C PHE A 111 12.39 5.47 13.31
N THR A 112 13.00 5.03 14.41
CA THR A 112 14.28 5.57 14.89
C THR A 112 15.31 4.45 14.98
N GLU A 113 15.87 4.16 16.16
CA GLU A 113 16.84 3.08 16.35
C GLU A 113 16.17 1.71 16.41
N GLU A 114 14.97 1.64 17.00
CA GLU A 114 14.17 0.43 17.12
C GLU A 114 12.97 0.50 16.18
N ILE A 115 12.77 -0.59 15.45
CA ILE A 115 11.76 -0.71 14.39
C ILE A 115 10.81 -1.85 14.78
N GLU A 116 9.52 -1.53 14.93
CA GLU A 116 8.47 -2.54 15.01
C GLU A 116 8.33 -3.24 13.65
N TRP A 117 8.75 -4.50 13.59
CA TRP A 117 8.96 -5.21 12.34
C TRP A 117 7.71 -5.26 11.45
N LEU A 118 6.56 -5.63 12.02
CA LEU A 118 5.31 -5.73 11.26
C LEU A 118 4.85 -4.38 10.70
N LYS A 119 5.13 -3.27 11.39
CA LYS A 119 4.80 -1.93 10.87
C LYS A 119 5.70 -1.57 9.70
N PHE A 120 6.99 -1.83 9.82
CA PHE A 120 7.93 -1.61 8.72
C PHE A 120 7.58 -2.45 7.49
N LEU A 121 7.29 -3.74 7.71
CA LEU A 121 6.88 -4.64 6.65
C LEU A 121 5.57 -4.18 6.00
N ALA A 122 4.57 -3.76 6.79
CA ALA A 122 3.31 -3.24 6.25
C ALA A 122 3.51 -2.02 5.34
N LEU A 123 4.34 -1.05 5.76
CA LEU A 123 4.63 0.15 4.95
C LEU A 123 5.42 -0.18 3.69
N THR A 124 6.33 -1.15 3.78
CA THR A 124 7.12 -1.59 2.62
C THR A 124 6.22 -2.34 1.62
N SER A 125 5.33 -3.21 2.11
CA SER A 125 4.34 -3.92 1.29
C SER A 125 3.30 -2.99 0.68
N SER A 126 2.86 -1.94 1.38
CA SER A 126 1.88 -0.97 0.85
C SER A 126 2.38 -0.18 -0.34
N ALA A 127 3.70 -0.17 -0.54
CA ALA A 127 4.28 0.48 -1.69
C ALA A 127 4.39 -0.44 -2.93
N LEU A 128 4.15 -1.75 -2.78
CA LEU A 128 3.94 -2.70 -3.87
C LEU A 128 2.46 -2.93 -4.17
N GLY A 129 1.61 -2.93 -3.14
CA GLY A 129 0.17 -3.11 -3.29
C GLY A 129 -0.49 -1.91 -3.95
N VAL A 130 -1.48 -2.15 -4.81
CA VAL A 130 -2.29 -1.09 -5.43
C VAL A 130 -3.44 -0.68 -4.50
N THR A 131 -3.97 -1.66 -3.76
CA THR A 131 -5.07 -1.50 -2.80
C THR A 131 -4.69 -2.02 -1.42
N ILE A 132 -5.55 -1.76 -0.42
CA ILE A 132 -5.41 -2.36 0.91
C ILE A 132 -5.56 -3.88 0.83
N THR A 133 -6.47 -4.35 -0.02
CA THR A 133 -6.66 -5.79 -0.27
C THR A 133 -5.41 -6.43 -0.87
N ASP A 134 -4.78 -5.81 -1.86
CA ASP A 134 -3.53 -6.30 -2.46
C ASP A 134 -2.39 -6.32 -1.45
N THR A 135 -2.28 -5.25 -0.66
CA THR A 135 -1.25 -5.13 0.38
C THR A 135 -1.38 -6.21 1.44
N LEU A 136 -2.60 -6.47 1.92
CA LEU A 136 -2.88 -7.51 2.91
C LEU A 136 -2.70 -8.91 2.33
N THR A 137 -3.01 -9.12 1.05
CA THR A 137 -2.74 -10.36 0.33
C THR A 137 -1.23 -10.64 0.32
N LEU A 138 -0.44 -9.67 -0.13
CA LEU A 138 1.02 -9.74 -0.14
C LEU A 138 1.60 -10.00 1.26
N LEU A 139 1.07 -9.34 2.29
CA LEU A 139 1.51 -9.57 3.67
C LEU A 139 1.20 -10.99 4.14
N CYS A 140 0.03 -11.54 3.80
CA CYS A 140 -0.30 -12.93 4.11
C CYS A 140 0.65 -13.90 3.42
N GLU A 141 1.06 -13.63 2.18
CA GLU A 141 2.05 -14.43 1.44
C GLU A 141 3.44 -14.39 2.07
N VAL A 142 3.89 -13.19 2.46
CA VAL A 142 5.22 -12.98 3.06
C VAL A 142 5.31 -13.58 4.46
N LEU A 143 4.24 -13.48 5.25
CA LEU A 143 4.19 -13.93 6.66
C LEU A 143 3.77 -15.40 6.83
N CYS A 144 3.35 -16.08 5.77
CA CYS A 144 2.91 -17.46 5.86
C CYS A 144 4.11 -18.42 5.94
N ASP A 145 4.27 -19.07 7.10
CA ASP A 145 5.34 -20.05 7.36
C ASP A 145 5.07 -21.44 6.76
N HIS A 146 3.90 -21.68 6.19
CA HIS A 146 3.49 -23.00 5.70
C HIS A 146 3.56 -23.09 4.18
N ASP A 147 4.32 -24.09 3.70
CA ASP A 147 4.43 -24.42 2.27
C ASP A 147 3.32 -25.43 1.90
N GLY A 148 2.12 -24.91 1.58
CA GLY A 148 1.00 -25.75 1.15
C GLY A 148 -0.38 -25.17 1.44
N GLY A 149 -1.19 -25.01 0.38
CA GLY A 149 -2.50 -24.38 0.46
C GLY A 149 -2.45 -22.85 0.44
N PRO A 150 -3.60 -22.18 0.55
CA PRO A 150 -3.67 -20.72 0.45
C PRO A 150 -2.89 -20.05 1.61
N PRO A 151 -2.20 -18.92 1.35
CA PRO A 151 -1.48 -18.18 2.37
C PRO A 151 -2.39 -17.81 3.54
N ARG A 152 -1.87 -17.96 4.75
CA ARG A 152 -2.66 -17.83 5.97
C ARG A 152 -1.81 -17.32 7.13
N ILE A 153 -2.43 -16.51 7.99
CA ILE A 153 -1.80 -15.93 9.17
C ILE A 153 -2.77 -15.93 10.37
N PRO A 154 -2.28 -15.79 11.61
CA PRO A 154 -3.16 -15.54 12.75
C PRO A 154 -3.99 -14.28 12.54
N PHE A 155 -5.27 -14.33 12.92
CA PHE A 155 -6.17 -13.19 12.74
C PHE A 155 -5.76 -11.97 13.56
N SER A 156 -5.15 -12.17 14.74
CA SER A 156 -4.58 -11.09 15.54
C SER A 156 -3.54 -10.28 14.74
N THR A 157 -2.70 -10.96 13.96
CA THR A 157 -1.72 -10.33 13.06
C THR A 157 -2.43 -9.58 11.94
N PHE A 158 -3.42 -10.19 11.27
CA PHE A 158 -4.20 -9.52 10.23
C PHE A 158 -4.91 -8.27 10.75
N ARG A 159 -5.56 -8.36 11.92
CA ARG A 159 -6.23 -7.24 12.59
C ARG A 159 -5.28 -6.08 12.83
N PHE A 160 -4.08 -6.36 13.33
CA PHE A 160 -3.04 -5.36 13.53
C PHE A 160 -2.63 -4.70 12.21
N LEU A 161 -2.35 -5.48 11.18
CA LEU A 161 -1.90 -5.00 9.87
C LEU A 161 -2.98 -4.14 9.19
N TYR A 162 -4.22 -4.63 9.11
CA TYR A 162 -5.31 -3.89 8.47
C TYR A 162 -5.58 -2.56 9.16
N THR A 163 -5.62 -2.56 10.50
CA THR A 163 -5.82 -1.33 11.29
C THR A 163 -4.68 -0.34 11.06
N TYR A 164 -3.44 -0.82 11.03
CA TYR A 164 -2.27 0.02 10.84
C TYR A 164 -2.22 0.63 9.43
N ILE A 165 -2.43 -0.18 8.40
CA ILE A 165 -2.43 0.27 7.00
C ILE A 165 -3.56 1.28 6.77
N ALA A 166 -4.79 0.98 7.21
CA ALA A 166 -5.92 1.88 7.06
C ALA A 166 -5.68 3.24 7.74
N LYS A 167 -5.03 3.25 8.90
CA LYS A 167 -4.62 4.48 9.59
C LYS A 167 -3.56 5.26 8.82
N MET A 168 -2.57 4.57 8.25
CA MET A 168 -1.43 5.20 7.56
C MET A 168 -1.82 5.75 6.19
N LEU A 169 -2.65 5.03 5.44
CA LEU A 169 -3.15 5.46 4.13
C LEU A 169 -4.29 6.49 4.27
N GLY A 170 -5.04 6.46 5.37
CA GLY A 170 -6.11 7.42 5.65
C GLY A 170 -7.33 7.31 4.72
N GLU A 171 -7.38 6.26 3.91
CA GLU A 171 -8.44 6.05 2.91
C GLU A 171 -9.75 5.56 3.53
N ILE A 172 -9.70 5.00 4.74
CA ILE A 172 -10.82 4.29 5.36
C ILE A 172 -11.06 4.77 6.79
N SER A 173 -12.33 4.97 7.14
CA SER A 173 -12.70 5.34 8.51
C SER A 173 -12.44 4.21 9.51
N ALA A 174 -12.03 4.57 10.73
CA ALA A 174 -11.84 3.59 11.82
C ALA A 174 -13.12 2.79 12.13
N SER A 175 -14.30 3.38 11.92
CA SER A 175 -15.59 2.71 12.09
C SER A 175 -15.80 1.59 11.05
N HIS A 176 -15.39 1.83 9.80
CA HIS A 176 -15.46 0.84 8.75
C HIS A 176 -14.50 -0.32 9.04
N VAL A 177 -13.25 -0.02 9.39
CA VAL A 177 -12.24 -1.01 9.78
C VAL A 177 -12.75 -1.90 10.92
N SER A 178 -13.29 -1.29 11.97
CA SER A 178 -13.83 -2.01 13.14
C SER A 178 -15.00 -2.93 12.75
N ARG A 179 -15.92 -2.43 11.92
CA ARG A 179 -17.07 -3.21 11.43
C ARG A 179 -16.62 -4.43 10.62
N MET A 180 -15.65 -4.27 9.72
CA MET A 180 -15.14 -5.38 8.91
C MET A 180 -14.37 -6.39 9.76
N LEU A 181 -13.53 -5.94 10.69
CA LEU A 181 -12.84 -6.83 11.61
C LEU A 181 -13.79 -7.65 12.48
N ASN A 182 -14.88 -7.04 12.97
CA ASN A 182 -15.88 -7.75 13.76
C ASN A 182 -16.62 -8.82 12.91
N TYR A 183 -17.01 -8.46 11.70
CA TYR A 183 -17.64 -9.41 10.77
C TYR A 183 -16.71 -10.59 10.44
N ILE A 184 -15.44 -10.30 10.13
CA ILE A 184 -14.46 -11.34 9.83
C ILE A 184 -14.26 -12.28 11.04
N GLU A 185 -14.16 -11.73 12.25
CA GLU A 185 -13.98 -12.52 13.47
C GLU A 185 -15.18 -13.41 13.81
N GLN A 186 -16.40 -12.94 13.55
CA GLN A 186 -17.64 -13.65 13.93
C GLN A 186 -18.12 -14.63 12.87
N ASP A 187 -18.06 -14.24 11.60
CA ASP A 187 -18.77 -14.92 10.50
C ASP A 187 -17.83 -15.59 9.49
N VAL A 188 -16.54 -15.26 9.50
CA VAL A 188 -15.59 -15.76 8.49
C VAL A 188 -14.56 -16.71 9.11
N ILE A 189 -14.02 -16.36 10.28
CA ILE A 189 -12.94 -17.11 10.89
C ILE A 189 -13.49 -18.25 11.76
N GLY A 190 -12.88 -19.42 11.61
CA GLY A 190 -13.20 -20.59 12.41
C GLY A 190 -12.57 -20.55 13.81
N PRO A 191 -12.78 -21.59 14.63
CA PRO A 191 -12.19 -21.69 15.96
C PRO A 191 -10.66 -21.78 15.95
N ASP A 192 -10.04 -21.98 14.78
CA ASP A 192 -8.58 -21.98 14.60
C ASP A 192 -7.96 -20.56 14.72
N GLY A 193 -8.77 -19.50 14.60
CA GLY A 193 -8.29 -18.12 14.69
C GLY A 193 -7.38 -17.73 13.52
N ILE A 194 -7.48 -18.42 12.39
CA ILE A 194 -6.63 -18.25 11.21
C ILE A 194 -7.45 -17.62 10.09
N ILE A 195 -6.88 -16.59 9.46
CA ILE A 195 -7.41 -15.99 8.24
C ILE A 195 -6.56 -16.39 7.03
N ARG A 196 -7.22 -16.72 5.93
CA ARG A 196 -6.64 -17.08 4.63
C ARG A 196 -6.90 -15.98 3.63
N VAL A 197 -6.06 -15.86 2.61
CA VAL A 197 -6.27 -14.86 1.52
C VAL A 197 -7.66 -14.96 0.90
N ASN A 198 -8.17 -16.17 0.67
CA ASN A 198 -9.49 -16.39 0.08
C ASN A 198 -10.64 -15.85 0.95
N ASP A 199 -10.45 -15.79 2.27
CA ASP A 199 -11.49 -15.39 3.24
C ASP A 199 -11.92 -13.93 3.06
N PHE A 200 -11.03 -13.07 2.55
CA PHE A 200 -11.30 -11.65 2.30
C PHE A 200 -11.23 -11.25 0.82
N THR A 201 -10.65 -12.08 -0.07
CA THR A 201 -10.61 -11.79 -1.52
C THR A 201 -11.79 -12.38 -2.30
N GLN A 202 -12.36 -13.50 -1.83
CA GLN A 202 -13.48 -14.19 -2.50
C GLN A 202 -14.82 -13.97 -1.78
N ASN A 203 -14.80 -13.31 -0.63
CA ASN A 203 -16.01 -13.04 0.15
C ASN A 203 -16.57 -11.65 -0.19
N PRO A 204 -17.70 -11.55 -0.92
CA PRO A 204 -18.23 -10.26 -1.37
C PRO A 204 -18.72 -9.36 -0.22
N ARG A 205 -18.89 -9.93 0.98
CA ARG A 205 -19.28 -9.19 2.19
C ARG A 205 -18.08 -8.60 2.93
N VAL A 206 -16.86 -9.05 2.62
CA VAL A 206 -15.63 -8.46 3.14
C VAL A 206 -15.18 -7.39 2.15
N GLN A 207 -15.45 -6.13 2.49
CA GLN A 207 -14.99 -4.97 1.72
C GLN A 207 -13.92 -4.30 2.57
N LEU A 208 -12.66 -4.48 2.19
CA LEU A 208 -11.55 -3.91 2.97
C LEU A 208 -11.30 -2.44 2.64
N GLU A 209 -11.99 -1.90 1.64
CA GLU A 209 -11.93 -0.54 1.08
C GLU A 209 -13.33 -0.07 0.65
#